data_AF-A0A8S1SC97-F1
#
_entry.id   AF-A0A8S1SC97-F1
#
_cell.length_a   1.000
_cell.length_b   1.000
_cell.length_c   1.000
_cell.angle_alpha   90.00
_cell.angle_beta   90.00
_cell.angle_gamma   90.00
#
_symmetry.space_group_name_H-M   'P 1'
#
loop_
_entity.id
_entity.type
_entity.pdbx_description
1 polymer ?
#
loop_
_entity_poly.entity_id
_entity_poly.type
_entity_poly.pdbx_seq_one_letter_code
_entity_poly.pdbx_strand_id
1 'polypeptide(L)'
;MSLSLSIHAEQRKQFVCQQVNELQALFHKWINSNNLNEDMHQVLENEVKLYQQHLIIKDQNQLQEKKSRQFSKLSNINLKDWLYKHFSYPSPTKEQTIQLSEKSNLTCKQVFLRIQQLDLNLVYQFKSQNKQQNL
;
A
#
# COMPACT_ATOMS: atom_id res chain seq x y z
N MET A 1 3.15 9.52 -83.85
CA MET A 1 3.01 8.27 -83.07
C MET A 1 3.73 8.30 -81.71
N SER A 2 4.27 9.43 -81.24
CA SER A 2 5.04 9.53 -79.99
C SER A 2 4.20 9.76 -78.71
N LEU A 3 2.98 10.31 -78.84
CA LEU A 3 2.15 10.68 -77.69
C LEU A 3 1.69 9.46 -76.86
N SER A 4 1.31 8.36 -77.52
CA SER A 4 0.79 7.16 -76.86
C SER A 4 1.84 6.42 -76.03
N LEU A 5 3.10 6.40 -76.49
CA LEU A 5 4.22 5.79 -75.77
C LEU A 5 4.58 6.58 -74.49
N SER A 6 4.46 7.91 -74.54
CA SER A 6 4.71 8.80 -73.40
C SER A 6 3.64 8.63 -72.30
N ILE A 7 2.36 8.57 -72.70
CA ILE A 7 1.25 8.32 -71.77
C ILE A 7 1.43 6.98 -71.04
N HIS A 8 1.87 5.95 -71.75
CA HIS A 8 2.09 4.63 -71.16
C HIS A 8 3.32 4.55 -70.25
N ALA A 9 4.33 5.38 -70.49
CA ALA A 9 5.47 5.53 -69.57
C ALA A 9 5.05 6.25 -68.28
N GLU A 10 4.23 7.30 -68.39
CA GLU A 10 3.76 8.06 -67.24
C GLU A 10 2.81 7.24 -66.34
N GLN A 11 1.89 6.48 -66.93
CA GLN A 11 1.00 5.58 -66.19
C GLN A 11 1.78 4.52 -65.39
N ARG A 12 2.87 3.98 -65.93
CA ARG A 12 3.71 3.01 -65.23
C ARG A 12 4.46 3.64 -64.05
N LYS A 13 4.94 4.88 -64.19
CA LYS A 13 5.54 5.63 -63.09
C LYS A 13 4.53 5.89 -61.98
N GLN A 14 3.32 6.33 -62.34
CA GLN A 14 2.25 6.57 -61.38
C GLN A 14 1.85 5.29 -60.63
N PHE A 15 1.74 4.16 -61.32
CA PHE A 15 1.47 2.87 -60.71
C PHE A 15 2.56 2.47 -59.71
N VAL A 16 3.84 2.59 -60.09
CA VAL A 16 4.96 2.26 -59.20
C VAL A 16 4.98 3.20 -57.98
N CYS A 17 4.80 4.50 -58.18
CA CYS A 17 4.73 5.46 -57.07
C CYS A 17 3.57 5.15 -56.12
N GLN A 18 2.41 4.77 -56.64
CA GLN A 18 1.27 4.38 -55.81
C GLN A 18 1.58 3.15 -54.96
N GLN A 19 2.18 2.11 -55.56
CA GLN A 19 2.58 0.90 -54.85
C GLN A 19 3.63 1.19 -53.75
N VAL A 20 4.61 2.06 -54.04
CA VAL A 20 5.63 2.47 -53.05
C VAL A 20 4.99 3.23 -51.88
N ASN A 21 4.02 4.12 -52.16
CA ASN A 21 3.31 4.86 -51.12
C ASN A 21 2.46 3.93 -50.24
N GLU A 22 1.79 2.94 -50.84
CA GLU A 22 1.01 1.92 -50.12
C GLU A 22 1.92 1.09 -49.19
N LEU A 23 3.08 0.66 -49.68
CA LEU A 23 4.08 -0.05 -48.87
C LEU A 23 4.63 0.82 -47.73
N GLN A 24 4.90 2.09 -47.99
CA GLN A 24 5.37 3.03 -46.97
C GLN A 24 4.31 3.26 -45.88
N ALA A 25 3.03 3.36 -46.25
CA ALA A 25 1.93 3.47 -45.30
C ALA A 25 1.80 2.21 -44.42
N LEU A 26 1.92 1.03 -45.01
CA LEU A 26 1.92 -0.24 -44.27
C LEU A 26 3.11 -0.35 -43.31
N PHE A 27 4.30 0.10 -43.74
CA PHE A 27 5.49 0.10 -42.91
C PHE A 27 5.36 1.04 -41.70
N HIS A 28 4.86 2.26 -41.90
CA HIS A 28 4.56 3.17 -40.79
C HIS A 28 3.51 2.60 -39.83
N LYS A 29 2.45 1.96 -40.36
CA LYS A 29 1.44 1.30 -39.53
C LYS A 29 2.03 0.16 -38.71
N TRP A 30 2.94 -0.63 -39.28
CA TRP A 30 3.64 -1.71 -38.59
C TRP A 30 4.57 -1.18 -37.50
N ILE A 31 5.39 -0.16 -37.78
CA ILE A 31 6.24 0.50 -36.77
C ILE A 31 5.39 1.00 -35.60
N ASN A 32 4.31 1.74 -35.90
CA ASN A 32 3.45 2.30 -34.87
C ASN A 32 2.73 1.23 -34.04
N SER A 33 2.39 0.10 -34.65
CA SER A 33 1.75 -1.02 -33.96
C SER A 33 2.71 -1.79 -33.06
N ASN A 34 4.02 -1.80 -33.37
CA ASN A 34 5.04 -2.44 -32.53
C ASN A 34 5.56 -1.55 -31.40
N ASN A 35 5.29 -0.24 -31.42
CA ASN A 35 5.60 0.68 -30.31
C ASN A 35 4.68 0.51 -29.08
N LEU A 36 3.71 -0.41 -29.11
CA LEU A 36 2.90 -0.78 -27.94
C LEU A 36 3.70 -1.45 -26.80
N ASN A 37 4.97 -1.76 -27.03
CA ASN A 37 5.83 -2.41 -26.04
C ASN A 37 6.36 -1.45 -24.96
N GLU A 38 6.38 -0.14 -25.22
CA GLU A 38 6.82 0.85 -24.22
C GLU A 38 5.82 0.99 -23.07
N ASP A 39 4.51 0.95 -23.34
CA ASP A 39 3.47 1.04 -22.31
C ASP A 39 3.53 -0.15 -21.34
N MET A 40 3.76 -1.36 -21.85
CA MET A 40 3.92 -2.56 -21.03
C MET A 40 5.19 -2.50 -20.17
N HIS A 41 6.29 -1.98 -20.72
CA HIS A 41 7.52 -1.75 -19.97
C HIS A 41 7.32 -0.69 -18.87
N GLN A 42 6.61 0.39 -19.17
CA GLN A 42 6.32 1.46 -18.22
C GLN A 42 5.43 0.98 -17.07
N VAL A 43 4.43 0.15 -17.35
CA VAL A 43 3.58 -0.49 -16.33
C VAL A 43 4.42 -1.37 -15.41
N LEU A 44 5.28 -2.23 -15.97
CA LEU A 44 6.12 -3.12 -15.19
C LEU A 44 7.11 -2.34 -14.30
N GLU A 45 7.73 -1.28 -14.82
CA GLU A 45 8.60 -0.41 -14.03
C GLU A 45 7.85 0.28 -12.89
N ASN A 46 6.61 0.72 -13.13
CA ASN A 46 5.78 1.38 -12.13
C ASN A 46 5.36 0.38 -11.03
N GLU A 47 5.02 -0.85 -11.39
CA GLU A 47 4.71 -1.92 -10.42
C GLU A 47 5.94 -2.26 -9.56
N VAL A 48 7.12 -2.41 -10.17
CA VAL A 48 8.38 -2.69 -9.43
C VAL A 48 8.71 -1.54 -8.47
N LYS A 49 8.56 -0.28 -8.90
CA LYS A 49 8.73 0.89 -8.02
C LYS A 49 7.73 0.89 -6.86
N LEU A 50 6.47 0.54 -7.11
CA LEU A 50 5.43 0.39 -6.08
C LEU A 50 5.77 -0.70 -5.07
N TYR A 51 6.29 -1.84 -5.50
CA TYR A 51 6.72 -2.91 -4.59
C TYR A 51 7.90 -2.49 -3.72
N GLN A 52 8.93 -1.86 -4.31
CA GLN A 52 10.06 -1.33 -3.53
C GLN A 52 9.62 -0.27 -2.52
N GLN A 53 8.71 0.63 -2.92
CA GLN A 53 8.15 1.63 -2.02
C GLN A 53 7.38 1.00 -0.85
N HIS A 54 6.57 -0.03 -1.10
CA HIS A 54 5.88 -0.77 -0.04
C HIS A 54 6.84 -1.45 0.94
N LEU A 55 7.96 -2.01 0.45
CA LEU A 55 9.00 -2.60 1.31
C LEU A 55 9.65 -1.54 2.21
N ILE A 56 9.99 -0.37 1.66
CA ILE A 56 10.56 0.75 2.42
C ILE A 56 9.56 1.27 3.47
N ILE A 57 8.28 1.42 3.11
CA ILE A 57 7.23 1.85 4.05
C ILE A 57 7.02 0.79 5.14
N LYS A 58 7.07 -0.50 4.81
CA LYS A 58 6.93 -1.59 5.78
C LYS A 58 8.09 -1.63 6.78
N ASP A 59 9.31 -1.32 6.34
CA ASP A 59 10.46 -1.20 7.24
C ASP A 59 10.41 0.08 8.09
N GLN A 60 9.93 1.19 7.53
CA GLN A 60 9.71 2.42 8.31
C GLN A 60 8.59 2.26 9.35
N ASN A 61 7.52 1.54 9.02
CA ASN A 61 6.44 1.24 9.97
C ASN A 61 6.90 0.25 11.05
N GLN A 62 7.74 -0.74 10.74
CA GLN A 62 8.35 -1.61 11.76
C GLN A 62 9.36 -0.87 12.66
N LEU A 63 10.08 0.13 12.13
CA LEU A 63 10.94 1.00 12.94
C LEU A 63 10.13 1.99 13.80
N GLN A 64 8.96 2.44 13.32
CA GLN A 64 8.02 3.24 14.12
C GLN A 64 7.31 2.41 15.20
N GLU A 65 6.99 1.13 14.95
CA GLU A 65 6.48 0.22 15.98
C GLU A 65 7.52 -0.07 17.07
N LYS A 66 8.81 -0.15 16.71
CA LYS A 66 9.91 -0.22 17.69
C LYS A 66 10.21 1.12 18.38
N LYS A 67 9.78 2.24 17.80
CA LYS A 67 9.61 3.54 18.49
C LYS A 67 8.19 3.73 19.04
N SER A 68 7.43 2.65 19.28
CA SER A 68 6.37 2.75 20.29
C SER A 68 7.04 3.34 21.52
N ARG A 69 6.59 4.52 21.93
CA ARG A 69 6.91 5.07 23.24
C ARG A 69 6.37 4.05 24.22
N GLN A 70 7.20 3.05 24.54
CA GLN A 70 6.89 2.08 25.56
C GLN A 70 6.64 2.92 26.80
N PHE A 71 5.37 2.94 27.23
CA PHE A 71 5.03 3.60 28.49
C PHE A 71 5.96 3.04 29.55
N SER A 72 6.37 3.89 30.49
CA SER A 72 7.30 3.47 31.53
C SER A 72 6.79 2.19 32.21
N LYS A 73 7.70 1.34 32.69
CA LYS A 73 7.32 0.10 33.39
C LYS A 73 6.34 0.41 34.53
N LEU A 74 6.56 1.51 35.23
CA LEU A 74 5.70 2.01 36.31
C LEU A 74 4.28 2.36 35.82
N SER A 75 4.18 3.11 34.71
CA SER A 75 2.88 3.45 34.09
C SER A 75 2.13 2.17 33.69
N ASN A 76 2.81 1.18 33.10
CA ASN A 76 2.20 -0.09 32.74
C ASN A 76 1.73 -0.90 33.96
N ILE A 77 2.47 -0.90 35.06
CA ILE A 77 2.07 -1.56 36.30
C ILE A 77 0.81 -0.90 36.87
N ASN A 78 0.78 0.43 36.95
CA ASN A 78 -0.36 1.18 37.47
C ASN A 78 -1.65 0.94 36.65
N LEU A 79 -1.54 0.96 35.32
CA LEU A 79 -2.69 0.71 34.44
C LEU A 79 -3.18 -0.74 34.51
N LYS A 80 -2.25 -1.71 34.61
CA LYS A 80 -2.62 -3.12 34.80
C LYS A 80 -3.28 -3.37 36.16
N ASP A 81 -2.73 -2.81 37.24
CA ASP A 81 -3.30 -2.92 38.60
C ASP A 81 -4.73 -2.37 38.64
N TRP A 82 -4.97 -1.21 37.99
CA TRP A 82 -6.32 -0.67 37.88
C TRP A 82 -7.26 -1.59 37.09
N LEU A 83 -6.79 -2.11 35.95
CA LEU A 83 -7.57 -2.98 35.08
C LEU A 83 -7.95 -4.30 35.77
N TYR A 84 -7.04 -4.89 36.57
CA TYR A 84 -7.34 -6.07 37.37
C TYR A 84 -8.47 -5.82 38.38
N LYS A 85 -8.52 -4.62 38.97
CA LYS A 85 -9.58 -4.24 39.92
C LYS A 85 -10.93 -3.94 39.24
N HIS A 86 -10.91 -3.60 37.95
CA HIS A 86 -12.09 -3.19 37.17
C HIS A 86 -12.34 -4.09 35.96
N PHE A 87 -11.95 -5.37 36.04
CA PHE A 87 -11.98 -6.29 34.90
C PHE A 87 -13.40 -6.48 34.32
N SER A 88 -14.43 -6.42 35.16
CA SER A 88 -15.83 -6.52 34.73
C SER A 88 -16.30 -5.31 33.92
N TYR A 89 -15.71 -4.14 34.13
CA TYR A 89 -16.06 -2.92 33.42
C TYR A 89 -14.81 -2.06 33.16
N PRO A 90 -14.01 -2.42 32.14
CA PRO A 90 -12.69 -1.84 31.90
C PRO A 90 -12.75 -0.42 31.27
N SER A 91 -13.88 0.26 31.37
CA SER A 91 -14.05 1.64 30.88
C SER A 91 -13.98 2.63 32.05
N PRO A 92 -12.83 3.30 32.27
CA PRO A 92 -12.71 4.26 33.35
C PRO A 92 -13.65 5.46 33.14
N THR A 93 -14.19 6.01 34.22
CA THR A 93 -14.89 7.30 34.19
C THR A 93 -13.92 8.45 33.91
N LYS A 94 -14.44 9.66 33.68
CA LYS A 94 -13.61 10.86 33.46
C LYS A 94 -12.68 11.11 34.66
N GLU A 95 -13.21 10.97 35.87
CA GLU A 95 -12.48 11.17 37.13
C GLU A 95 -11.38 10.11 37.30
N GLN A 96 -11.70 8.85 37.03
CA GLN A 96 -10.72 7.75 37.09
C GLN A 96 -9.62 7.92 36.04
N THR A 97 -9.96 8.42 34.85
CA THR A 97 -8.99 8.70 33.80
C THR A 97 -8.01 9.79 34.23
N ILE A 98 -8.50 10.85 34.89
CA ILE A 98 -7.65 11.93 35.43
C ILE A 98 -6.71 11.38 36.51
N GLN A 99 -7.21 10.63 37.49
CA GLN A 99 -6.38 10.04 38.54
C GLN A 99 -5.29 9.11 37.98
N LEU A 100 -5.63 8.28 36.99
CA LEU A 100 -4.67 7.40 36.33
C LEU A 100 -3.64 8.16 35.51
N SER A 101 -4.04 9.29 34.92
CA SER A 101 -3.17 10.18 34.15
C SER A 101 -2.08 10.78 35.06
N GLU A 102 -2.47 11.28 36.24
CA GLU A 102 -1.58 11.85 37.25
C GLU A 102 -0.64 10.76 37.81
N LYS A 103 -1.19 9.61 38.20
CA LYS A 103 -0.42 8.49 38.78
C LYS A 103 0.57 7.87 37.80
N SER A 104 0.25 7.88 36.50
CA SER A 104 1.06 7.22 35.47
C SER A 104 1.94 8.19 34.69
N ASN A 105 1.85 9.50 34.97
CA ASN A 105 2.46 10.58 34.20
C ASN A 105 2.15 10.47 32.69
N LEU A 106 0.87 10.21 32.37
CA LEU A 106 0.37 10.08 31.00
C LEU A 106 -0.74 11.09 30.77
N THR A 107 -1.02 11.42 29.51
CA THR A 107 -2.23 12.18 29.19
C THR A 107 -3.48 11.31 29.31
N CYS A 108 -4.63 11.91 29.61
CA CYS A 108 -5.92 11.20 29.67
C CYS A 108 -6.20 10.38 28.40
N LYS A 109 -5.87 10.93 27.23
CA LYS A 109 -6.01 10.24 25.93
C LYS A 109 -5.12 8.99 25.84
N GLN A 110 -3.87 9.07 26.31
CA GLN A 110 -2.96 7.93 26.33
C GLN A 110 -3.42 6.85 27.31
N VAL A 111 -3.93 7.23 28.48
CA VAL A 111 -4.52 6.30 29.47
C VAL A 111 -5.68 5.54 28.85
N PHE A 112 -6.63 6.25 28.23
CA PHE A 112 -7.82 5.66 27.62
C PHE A 112 -7.46 4.65 26.52
N LEU A 113 -6.62 5.05 25.56
CA LEU A 113 -6.16 4.16 24.48
C LEU A 113 -5.41 2.95 25.03
N ARG A 114 -4.60 3.14 26.08
CA ARG A 114 -3.81 2.05 26.66
C ARG A 114 -4.67 1.03 27.39
N ILE A 115 -5.70 1.47 28.11
CA ILE A 115 -6.64 0.57 28.80
C ILE A 115 -7.41 -0.27 27.79
N GLN A 116 -7.94 0.33 26.72
CA GLN A 116 -8.61 -0.40 25.63
C GLN A 116 -7.68 -1.46 25.00
N GLN A 117 -6.41 -1.10 24.78
CA GLN A 117 -5.43 -2.04 24.23
C GLN A 117 -5.10 -3.19 25.19
N LEU A 118 -5.01 -2.93 26.50
CA LEU A 118 -4.74 -3.96 27.51
C LEU A 118 -5.93 -4.91 27.69
N ASP A 119 -7.15 -4.39 27.66
CA ASP A 119 -8.39 -5.17 27.75
C ASP A 119 -8.50 -6.19 26.60
N LEU A 120 -8.33 -5.72 25.36
CA LEU A 120 -8.30 -6.60 24.18
C LEU A 120 -7.25 -7.72 24.32
N ASN A 121 -6.03 -7.38 24.75
CA ASN A 121 -4.96 -8.36 24.90
C ASN A 121 -5.26 -9.42 25.97
N LEU A 122 -5.90 -9.04 27.08
CA LEU A 122 -6.33 -10.00 28.11
C LEU A 122 -7.39 -10.95 27.54
N VAL A 123 -8.39 -10.43 26.82
CA VAL A 123 -9.43 -11.24 26.18
C VAL A 123 -8.83 -12.24 25.18
N TYR A 124 -7.83 -11.83 24.38
CA TYR A 124 -7.14 -12.73 23.47
C TYR A 124 -6.31 -13.80 24.18
N GLN A 125 -5.64 -13.47 25.29
CA GLN A 125 -4.88 -14.45 26.08
C GLN A 125 -5.80 -15.50 26.71
N PHE A 126 -6.94 -15.11 27.29
CA PHE A 126 -7.90 -16.05 27.85
C PHE A 126 -8.49 -17.00 26.80
N LYS A 127 -8.77 -16.52 25.57
CA LYS A 127 -9.25 -17.38 24.48
C LYS A 127 -8.19 -18.39 24.02
N SER A 128 -6.92 -18.00 24.00
CA SER A 128 -5.82 -18.88 23.60
C SER A 128 -5.60 -20.02 24.60
N GLN A 129 -5.66 -19.73 25.91
CA GLN A 129 -5.45 -20.74 26.96
C GLN A 129 -6.61 -21.74 27.06
N ASN A 130 -7.86 -21.30 26.92
CA ASN A 130 -9.02 -22.22 26.91
C ASN A 130 -9.06 -23.16 25.71
N LYS A 131 -8.38 -22.80 24.61
CA LYS A 131 -8.28 -23.66 23.42
C LYS A 131 -7.26 -24.80 23.60
N GLN A 132 -6.31 -24.67 24.51
CA GLN A 132 -5.29 -25.69 24.80
C GLN A 132 -5.72 -26.69 25.88
N GLN A 133 -6.78 -26.41 26.66
CA GLN A 133 -7.29 -27.30 27.71
C GLN A 133 -8.44 -28.22 27.25
N ASN A 134 -8.86 -28.12 25.98
CA ASN A 134 -9.89 -28.98 25.38
C ASN A 134 -9.33 -29.91 24.28
N LEU A 135 -8.03 -30.21 24.35
CA LEU A 135 -7.33 -31.24 23.57
C LEU A 135 -6.71 -32.23 24.56
#